data_AF-A0A6A6YR54-F1
#
_entry.id   AF-A0A6A6YR54-F1
#
_cell.length_a   1.000
_cell.length_b   1.000
_cell.length_c   1.000
_cell.angle_alpha   90.00
_cell.angle_beta   90.00
_cell.angle_gamma   90.00
#
_symmetry.space_group_name_H-M   'P 1'
#
loop_
_entity.id
_entity.type
_entity.pdbx_description
1 polymer ?
#
loop_
_entity_poly.entity_id
_entity_poly.type
_entity_poly.pdbx_seq_one_letter_code
_entity_poly.pdbx_strand_id
1 'polypeptide(L)'
;MSCLTGCGSYKHAKMPEADEKGTVGCILFLRFCEVIVVGILAFAAKDNYQLVKDHDQLSRPPYNKNVILSQELLYAGSMAAFGWTFVGFGLILTWKGWAIFWYGLVDLTLSLVMAVGAAMQASYLPATLTTCKKADTWQVHGDYPSFFALAASYRSREDANDRCHSFVLVWILGVVVIVFQMLIAYIGIFSDIREYSILNPYRPFAWFVVIVFGGPYWLACATVRRSRFLYRLLKKVARQLRGCKPIEFEKPPKYVPNYSGIKISNPKLENIFNIEHLLLPIASNLHYDDLINLSLTSKSVREAVFPAGDYEHRVRKLKAYSCNNNTKSRCEYCNKQVCAECTQCARMPGLAGLRHLQLCRPSCTKCYFKSIRPGLRRTAIDKRQCRCWVSDASMQDHWICAECYAKSKFGFELQAARERRYKKQLREYAQGIGLPDGQKLECRTCKTEMQGGSVRWWVCSRCFGECTSHMHPAHARVMAPGDLEKGEEGDAEAPKTSWLKFFQWN
;
A
#
# COMPACT_ATOMS: atom_id res chain seq x y z
N MET A 1 -13.30 -11.36 -15.03
CA MET A 1 -12.27 -10.35 -15.39
C MET A 1 -12.71 -8.91 -15.04
N SER A 2 -13.42 -8.68 -13.92
CA SER A 2 -14.05 -7.38 -13.62
C SER A 2 -13.44 -6.63 -12.42
N CYS A 3 -12.25 -7.03 -11.94
CA CYS A 3 -11.59 -6.42 -10.77
C CYS A 3 -10.56 -5.33 -11.09
N LEU A 4 -10.36 -4.96 -12.36
CA LEU A 4 -9.39 -3.92 -12.75
C LEU A 4 -10.00 -2.53 -12.94
N THR A 5 -11.33 -2.38 -12.86
CA THR A 5 -12.01 -1.09 -13.12
C THR A 5 -12.07 -0.14 -11.91
N GLY A 6 -11.67 -0.58 -10.71
CA GLY A 6 -11.90 0.18 -9.47
C GLY A 6 -10.89 1.27 -9.10
N CYS A 7 -9.68 1.27 -9.68
CA CYS A 7 -8.63 2.27 -9.36
C CYS A 7 -8.01 2.94 -10.60
N GLY A 8 -8.53 2.65 -11.79
CA GLY A 8 -7.85 2.97 -13.05
C GLY A 8 -8.74 3.61 -14.08
N SER A 9 -9.62 4.53 -13.70
CA SER A 9 -10.15 5.48 -14.68
C SER A 9 -9.01 6.45 -15.02
N TYR A 10 -8.04 5.94 -15.78
CA TYR A 10 -6.93 6.70 -16.33
C TYR A 10 -7.55 7.59 -17.40
N LYS A 11 -8.10 8.74 -16.99
CA LYS A 11 -8.38 9.82 -17.92
C LYS A 11 -7.07 10.06 -18.64
N HIS A 12 -7.04 9.82 -19.96
CA HIS A 12 -5.86 10.11 -20.77
C HIS A 12 -5.38 11.51 -20.38
N ALA A 13 -4.18 11.59 -19.81
CA ALA A 13 -3.62 12.87 -19.41
C ALA A 13 -3.57 13.74 -20.66
N LYS A 14 -4.32 14.86 -20.66
CA LYS A 14 -4.18 15.87 -21.70
C LYS A 14 -2.70 16.28 -21.72
N MET A 15 -2.01 15.95 -22.80
CA MET A 15 -0.64 16.41 -22.99
C MET A 15 -0.68 17.86 -23.47
N PRO A 16 0.31 18.68 -23.09
CA PRO A 16 0.40 20.04 -23.59
C PRO A 16 0.49 20.02 -25.12
N GLU A 17 -0.37 20.80 -25.77
CA GLU A 17 -0.30 21.04 -27.21
C GLU A 17 1.03 21.73 -27.52
N ALA A 18 1.79 21.20 -28.49
CA ALA A 18 2.96 21.88 -28.99
C ALA A 18 2.50 23.17 -29.69
N ASP A 19 3.11 24.30 -29.36
CA ASP A 19 2.81 25.58 -30.02
C ASP A 19 3.19 25.48 -31.50
N GLU A 20 2.21 25.50 -32.39
CA GLU A 20 2.37 25.42 -33.84
C GLU A 20 3.40 26.44 -34.34
N LYS A 21 3.41 27.64 -33.76
CA LYS A 21 4.36 28.70 -34.10
C LYS A 21 5.79 28.33 -33.73
N GLY A 22 5.97 27.66 -32.59
CA GLY A 22 7.27 27.15 -32.14
C GLY A 22 7.81 26.08 -33.08
N THR A 23 6.95 25.13 -33.48
CA THR A 23 7.32 24.05 -34.42
C THR A 23 7.70 24.62 -35.79
N VAL A 24 6.87 25.51 -36.36
CA VAL A 24 7.14 26.16 -37.65
C VAL A 24 8.42 26.99 -37.58
N GLY A 25 8.61 27.77 -36.51
CA GLY A 25 9.81 28.56 -36.30
C GLY A 25 11.08 27.71 -36.20
N CYS A 26 11.02 26.56 -35.52
CA CYS A 26 12.14 25.63 -35.42
C CYS A 26 12.50 25.01 -36.78
N ILE A 27 11.51 24.56 -37.56
CA ILE A 27 11.76 24.01 -38.90
C ILE A 27 12.36 25.09 -39.83
N LEU A 28 11.82 26.30 -39.82
CA LEU A 28 12.35 27.42 -40.61
C LEU A 28 13.81 27.73 -40.28
N PHE A 29 14.16 27.72 -38.99
CA PHE A 29 15.55 27.92 -38.55
C PHE A 29 16.48 26.82 -39.05
N LEU A 30 16.09 25.54 -38.87
CA LEU A 30 16.87 24.41 -39.36
C LEU A 30 17.08 24.45 -40.87
N ARG A 31 16.05 24.83 -41.63
CA ARG A 31 16.12 25.01 -43.08
C ARG A 31 17.06 26.13 -43.50
N PHE A 32 17.04 27.24 -42.78
CA PHE A 32 17.94 28.35 -43.05
C PHE A 32 19.41 27.92 -42.90
N CYS A 33 19.72 27.11 -41.88
CA CYS A 33 21.06 26.53 -41.72
C CYS A 33 21.37 25.50 -42.83
N GLU A 34 20.39 24.67 -43.21
CA GLU A 34 20.56 23.61 -44.20
C GLU A 34 20.85 24.15 -45.61
N VAL A 35 20.22 25.27 -46.02
CA VAL A 35 20.25 25.77 -47.42
C VAL A 35 21.67 25.97 -47.96
N ILE A 36 22.58 26.47 -47.12
CA ILE A 36 23.97 26.72 -47.49
C ILE A 36 24.71 25.40 -47.68
N VAL A 37 24.55 24.48 -46.72
CA VAL A 37 25.25 23.19 -46.70
C VAL A 37 24.78 22.30 -47.85
N VAL A 38 23.46 22.21 -48.07
CA VAL A 38 22.89 21.42 -49.16
C VAL A 38 23.19 22.00 -50.53
N GLY A 39 23.30 23.33 -50.66
CA GLY A 39 23.77 23.99 -51.87
C GLY A 39 25.21 23.59 -52.22
N ILE A 40 26.15 23.71 -51.27
CA ILE A 40 27.55 23.30 -51.47
C ILE A 40 27.62 21.81 -51.83
N LEU A 41 26.89 20.96 -51.11
CA LEU A 41 26.83 19.53 -51.37
C LEU A 41 26.33 19.22 -52.78
N ALA A 42 25.23 19.83 -53.23
CA ALA A 42 24.60 19.52 -54.50
C ALA A 42 25.52 19.81 -55.70
N PHE A 43 26.22 20.94 -55.68
CA PHE A 43 27.17 21.29 -56.74
C PHE A 43 28.45 20.43 -56.67
N ALA A 44 28.99 20.17 -55.47
CA ALA A 44 30.18 19.33 -55.35
C ALA A 44 29.90 17.84 -55.68
N ALA A 45 28.73 17.33 -55.31
CA ALA A 45 28.28 15.99 -55.69
C ALA A 45 28.07 15.86 -57.21
N LYS A 46 27.61 16.92 -57.88
CA LYS A 46 27.50 16.96 -59.34
C LYS A 46 28.86 16.74 -60.02
N ASP A 47 29.88 17.46 -59.58
CA ASP A 47 31.22 17.37 -60.15
C ASP A 47 31.81 15.97 -59.98
N ASN A 48 31.64 15.37 -58.79
CA ASN A 48 32.08 14.00 -58.52
C ASN A 48 31.31 12.96 -59.34
N TYR A 49 29.99 13.14 -59.47
CA TYR A 49 29.16 12.26 -60.30
C TYR A 49 29.54 12.34 -61.78
N GLN A 50 29.72 13.54 -62.34
CA GLN A 50 30.15 13.72 -63.72
C GLN A 50 31.52 13.10 -63.98
N LEU A 51 32.48 13.29 -63.06
CA LEU A 51 33.80 12.68 -63.18
C LEU A 51 33.72 11.15 -63.28
N VAL A 52 32.93 10.51 -62.41
CA VAL A 52 32.75 9.05 -62.41
C VAL A 52 31.96 8.59 -63.65
N LYS A 53 30.94 9.34 -64.06
CA LYS A 53 30.07 9.00 -65.20
C LYS A 53 30.81 9.09 -66.54
N ASP A 54 31.66 10.10 -66.72
CA ASP A 54 32.39 10.33 -67.97
C ASP A 54 33.55 9.33 -68.14
N HIS A 55 33.95 8.64 -67.07
CA HIS A 55 35.09 7.71 -67.06
C HIS A 55 34.69 6.33 -66.54
N ASP A 56 34.17 5.49 -67.44
CA ASP A 56 33.77 4.10 -67.18
C ASP A 56 34.77 3.28 -66.35
N GLN A 57 36.07 3.54 -66.51
CA GLN A 57 37.15 2.81 -65.82
C GLN A 57 37.04 2.92 -64.29
N LEU A 58 36.48 4.01 -63.75
CA LEU A 58 36.26 4.19 -62.31
C LEU A 58 35.15 3.29 -61.73
N SER A 59 34.33 2.69 -62.60
CA SER A 59 33.19 1.85 -62.22
C SER A 59 33.39 0.36 -62.49
N ARG A 60 34.42 0.01 -63.27
CA ARG A 60 34.74 -1.38 -63.64
C ARG A 60 35.54 -2.06 -62.52
N PRO A 61 35.48 -3.40 -62.41
CA PRO A 61 36.37 -4.16 -61.53
C PRO A 61 37.84 -3.81 -61.81
N PRO A 62 38.71 -3.65 -60.79
CA PRO A 62 38.57 -4.15 -59.41
C PRO A 62 37.82 -3.22 -58.45
N TYR A 63 37.37 -2.04 -58.87
CA TYR A 63 36.67 -1.09 -58.01
C TYR A 63 35.23 -1.53 -57.70
N ASN A 64 34.63 -0.88 -56.70
CA ASN A 64 33.30 -1.25 -56.25
C ASN A 64 32.24 -0.98 -57.35
N LYS A 65 31.47 -2.01 -57.70
CA LYS A 65 30.39 -1.93 -58.71
C LYS A 65 29.33 -0.86 -58.43
N ASN A 66 29.23 -0.41 -57.17
CA ASN A 66 28.22 0.54 -56.71
C ASN A 66 28.66 2.01 -56.80
N VAL A 67 29.87 2.31 -57.29
CA VAL A 67 30.39 3.70 -57.28
C VAL A 67 29.46 4.64 -58.06
N ILE A 68 29.09 4.33 -59.31
CA ILE A 68 28.18 5.17 -60.12
C ILE A 68 26.84 5.37 -59.40
N LEU A 69 26.19 4.28 -58.99
CA LEU A 69 24.87 4.34 -58.35
C LEU A 69 24.91 5.15 -57.05
N SER A 70 25.96 5.01 -56.24
CA SER A 70 26.10 5.75 -54.98
C SER A 70 26.31 7.25 -55.20
N GLN A 71 27.07 7.64 -56.23
CA GLN A 71 27.24 9.04 -56.61
C GLN A 71 25.96 9.62 -57.21
N GLU A 72 25.25 8.84 -58.01
CA GLU A 72 23.96 9.23 -58.60
C GLU A 72 22.90 9.47 -57.53
N LEU A 73 22.74 8.56 -56.57
CA LEU A 73 21.79 8.71 -55.47
C LEU A 73 22.09 9.94 -54.61
N LEU A 74 23.37 10.20 -54.31
CA LEU A 74 23.76 11.37 -53.54
C LEU A 74 23.55 12.66 -54.35
N TYR A 75 23.90 12.68 -55.64
CA TYR A 75 23.70 13.83 -56.52
C TYR A 75 22.22 14.14 -56.74
N ALA A 76 21.41 13.15 -57.15
CA ALA A 76 19.99 13.31 -57.37
C ALA A 76 19.26 13.69 -56.06
N GLY A 77 19.60 13.03 -54.95
CA GLY A 77 19.05 13.31 -53.63
C GLY A 77 19.38 14.73 -53.15
N SER A 78 20.63 15.17 -53.27
CA SER A 78 21.06 16.52 -52.86
C SER A 78 20.51 17.63 -53.76
N MET A 79 20.38 17.40 -55.07
CA MET A 79 19.73 18.34 -55.99
C MET A 79 18.22 18.47 -55.69
N ALA A 80 17.54 17.35 -55.44
CA ALA A 80 16.14 17.34 -55.06
C ALA A 80 15.95 18.04 -53.70
N ALA A 81 16.82 17.76 -52.72
CA ALA A 81 16.85 18.42 -51.43
C ALA A 81 17.08 19.93 -51.55
N PHE A 82 18.02 20.38 -52.38
CA PHE A 82 18.28 21.80 -52.60
C PHE A 82 17.05 22.51 -53.20
N GLY A 83 16.41 21.92 -54.21
CA GLY A 83 15.14 22.45 -54.75
C GLY A 83 14.01 22.44 -53.72
N TRP A 84 13.89 21.35 -52.96
CA TRP A 84 12.91 21.19 -51.89
C TRP A 84 13.08 22.22 -50.78
N THR A 85 14.30 22.67 -50.46
CA THR A 85 14.53 23.71 -49.45
C THR A 85 13.81 25.02 -49.80
N PHE A 86 13.82 25.44 -51.08
CA PHE A 86 13.13 26.67 -51.50
C PHE A 86 11.62 26.49 -51.58
N VAL A 87 11.15 25.39 -52.19
CA VAL A 87 9.72 25.08 -52.26
C VAL A 87 9.15 24.94 -50.85
N GLY A 88 9.84 24.18 -50.01
CA GLY A 88 9.50 23.93 -48.62
C GLY A 88 9.48 25.20 -47.77
N PHE A 89 10.36 26.17 -48.01
CA PHE A 89 10.32 27.46 -47.32
C PHE A 89 9.03 28.23 -47.61
N GLY A 90 8.57 28.24 -48.87
CA GLY A 90 7.28 28.84 -49.24
C GLY A 90 6.09 28.06 -48.71
N LEU A 91 6.14 26.72 -48.80
CA LEU A 91 5.07 25.85 -48.32
C LEU A 91 4.90 25.97 -46.81
N ILE A 92 5.96 25.98 -46.00
CA ILE A 92 5.81 26.00 -44.54
C ILE A 92 5.26 27.33 -43.99
N LEU A 93 5.41 28.42 -44.74
CA LEU A 93 4.78 29.71 -44.40
C LEU A 93 3.27 29.71 -44.67
N THR A 94 2.80 28.85 -45.58
CA THR A 94 1.38 28.79 -46.01
C THR A 94 0.64 27.60 -45.40
N TRP A 95 1.33 26.48 -45.22
CA TRP A 95 0.80 25.22 -44.73
C TRP A 95 0.72 25.21 -43.21
N LYS A 96 -0.45 24.85 -42.71
CA LYS A 96 -0.76 24.76 -41.27
C LYS A 96 -1.36 23.41 -40.94
N GLY A 97 -1.27 23.01 -39.66
CA GLY A 97 -1.83 21.74 -39.19
C GLY A 97 -1.27 20.50 -39.89
N TRP A 98 -2.15 19.64 -40.41
CA TRP A 98 -1.81 18.32 -40.97
C TRP A 98 -0.85 18.36 -42.17
N ALA A 99 -0.71 19.51 -42.83
CA ALA A 99 0.21 19.67 -43.94
C ALA A 99 1.69 19.61 -43.49
N ILE A 100 1.99 19.92 -42.22
CA ILE A 100 3.34 19.81 -41.63
C ILE A 100 3.78 18.34 -41.54
N PHE A 101 2.85 17.40 -41.36
CA PHE A 101 3.16 15.97 -41.38
C PHE A 101 3.70 15.54 -42.76
N TRP A 102 3.02 15.93 -43.83
CA TRP A 102 3.45 15.61 -45.19
C TRP A 102 4.78 16.27 -45.55
N TYR A 103 4.99 17.49 -45.05
CA TYR A 103 6.28 18.16 -45.14
C TYR A 103 7.41 17.29 -44.56
N GLY A 104 7.25 16.85 -43.31
CA GLY A 104 8.23 15.99 -42.65
C GLY A 104 8.43 14.63 -43.34
N LEU A 105 7.40 14.09 -44.00
CA LEU A 105 7.50 12.83 -44.74
C LEU A 105 8.35 12.97 -46.01
N VAL A 106 8.27 14.11 -46.71
CA VAL A 106 9.12 14.38 -47.88
C VAL A 106 10.58 14.44 -47.46
N ASP A 107 10.89 15.15 -46.37
CA ASP A 107 12.24 15.22 -45.80
C ASP A 107 12.77 13.85 -45.37
N LEU A 108 11.92 13.02 -44.77
CA LEU A 108 12.31 11.66 -44.41
C LEU A 108 12.70 10.86 -45.65
N THR A 109 11.92 10.99 -46.73
CA THR A 109 12.16 10.26 -47.98
C THR A 109 13.47 10.70 -48.64
N LEU A 110 13.70 12.01 -48.76
CA LEU A 110 14.93 12.56 -49.31
C LEU A 110 16.15 12.15 -48.47
N SER A 111 16.03 12.21 -47.15
CA SER A 111 17.08 11.77 -46.22
C SER A 111 17.41 10.29 -46.39
N LEU A 112 16.41 9.42 -46.54
CA LEU A 112 16.62 7.97 -46.76
C LEU A 112 17.35 7.69 -48.08
N VAL A 113 16.98 8.37 -49.17
CA VAL A 113 17.65 8.22 -50.48
C VAL A 113 19.13 8.59 -50.36
N MET A 114 19.44 9.75 -49.76
CA MET A 114 20.82 10.18 -49.55
C MET A 114 21.57 9.27 -48.58
N ALA A 115 20.92 8.75 -47.54
CA ALA A 115 21.53 7.84 -46.56
C ALA A 115 21.94 6.50 -47.21
N VAL A 116 21.12 5.96 -48.11
CA VAL A 116 21.48 4.76 -48.89
C VAL A 116 22.69 5.06 -49.78
N GLY A 117 22.69 6.19 -50.48
CA GLY A 117 23.84 6.65 -51.27
C GLY A 117 25.12 6.76 -50.43
N ALA A 118 25.07 7.49 -49.32
CA ALA A 118 26.19 7.69 -48.40
C ALA A 118 26.70 6.38 -47.76
N ALA A 119 25.80 5.45 -47.43
CA ALA A 119 26.17 4.13 -46.91
C ALA A 119 26.91 3.30 -47.97
N MET A 120 26.51 3.38 -49.24
CA MET A 120 27.21 2.74 -50.35
C MET A 120 28.59 3.38 -50.58
N GLN A 121 28.69 4.72 -50.49
CA GLN A 121 29.97 5.42 -50.60
C GLN A 121 30.98 5.05 -49.51
N ALA A 122 30.50 4.78 -48.28
CA ALA A 122 31.34 4.38 -47.16
C ALA A 122 32.10 3.06 -47.38
N SER A 123 31.70 2.25 -48.37
CA SER A 123 32.39 1.00 -48.70
C SER A 123 33.70 1.18 -49.46
N TYR A 124 33.89 2.30 -50.15
CA TYR A 124 35.11 2.59 -50.93
C TYR A 124 35.80 3.90 -50.56
N LEU A 125 35.10 4.82 -49.88
CA LEU A 125 35.71 6.04 -49.34
C LEU A 125 36.32 5.79 -47.96
N PRO A 126 37.47 6.40 -47.63
CA PRO A 126 37.95 6.41 -46.26
C PRO A 126 37.03 7.27 -45.38
N ALA A 127 36.76 6.83 -44.15
CA ALA A 127 35.84 7.51 -43.26
C ALA A 127 36.33 8.87 -42.74
N THR A 128 37.63 9.20 -42.91
CA THR A 128 38.24 10.42 -42.37
C THR A 128 39.16 11.10 -43.38
N LEU A 129 39.15 12.44 -43.37
CA LEU A 129 40.03 13.26 -44.22
C LEU A 129 41.52 13.03 -43.95
N THR A 130 41.89 12.64 -42.73
CA THR A 130 43.28 12.34 -42.36
C THR A 130 43.86 11.14 -43.11
N THR A 131 43.00 10.19 -43.49
CA THR A 131 43.39 8.99 -44.23
C THR A 131 43.70 9.30 -45.70
N CYS A 132 43.25 10.45 -46.21
CA CYS A 132 43.53 10.90 -47.57
C CYS A 132 44.98 11.34 -47.82
N LYS A 133 45.86 11.39 -46.79
CA LYS A 133 47.29 11.71 -46.99
C LYS A 133 48.07 10.64 -47.76
N LYS A 134 47.51 9.42 -47.86
CA LYS A 134 48.08 8.27 -48.59
C LYS A 134 47.03 7.67 -49.52
N ALA A 135 46.28 8.54 -50.22
CA ALA A 135 45.17 8.12 -51.07
C ALA A 135 45.64 7.25 -52.25
N ASP A 136 46.89 7.42 -52.68
CA ASP A 136 47.59 6.61 -53.68
C ASP A 136 47.61 5.12 -53.35
N THR A 137 47.68 4.77 -52.06
CA THR A 137 47.72 3.37 -51.56
C THR A 137 46.38 2.85 -51.05
N TRP A 138 45.31 3.65 -51.11
CA TRP A 138 44.00 3.26 -50.58
C TRP A 138 43.30 2.21 -51.46
N GLN A 139 43.00 1.04 -50.87
CA GLN A 139 42.31 -0.08 -51.53
C GLN A 139 42.91 -0.45 -52.91
N VAL A 140 44.24 -0.51 -53.00
CA VAL A 140 44.96 -0.98 -54.20
C VAL A 140 44.76 -2.48 -54.36
N HIS A 141 44.39 -2.92 -55.56
CA HIS A 141 44.16 -4.32 -55.90
C HIS A 141 45.15 -4.77 -56.97
N GLY A 142 46.26 -5.41 -56.56
CA GLY A 142 47.31 -5.86 -57.49
C GLY A 142 47.99 -4.68 -58.20
N ASP A 143 48.11 -4.77 -59.53
CA ASP A 143 48.79 -3.76 -60.36
C ASP A 143 47.90 -2.56 -60.73
N TYR A 144 46.64 -2.53 -60.30
CA TYR A 144 45.74 -1.42 -60.59
C TYR A 144 46.01 -0.23 -59.66
N PRO A 145 46.05 1.02 -60.16
CA PRO A 145 46.19 2.20 -59.31
C PRO A 145 45.02 2.30 -58.32
N SER A 146 45.18 3.03 -57.22
CA SER A 146 44.04 3.32 -56.34
C SER A 146 42.95 4.10 -57.08
N PHE A 147 41.72 3.99 -56.61
CA PHE A 147 40.58 4.72 -57.16
C PHE A 147 40.86 6.23 -57.27
N PHE A 148 41.52 6.81 -56.27
CA PHE A 148 41.84 8.23 -56.24
C PHE A 148 43.00 8.61 -57.16
N ALA A 149 44.02 7.75 -57.31
CA ALA A 149 45.09 7.98 -58.27
C ALA A 149 44.58 7.95 -59.72
N LEU A 150 43.67 7.02 -60.03
CA LEU A 150 43.02 6.95 -61.34
C LEU A 150 42.13 8.20 -61.57
N ALA A 151 41.32 8.59 -60.59
CA ALA A 151 40.49 9.79 -60.66
C ALA A 151 41.30 11.10 -60.78
N ALA A 152 42.50 11.14 -60.22
CA ALA A 152 43.44 12.26 -60.35
C ALA A 152 44.01 12.35 -61.77
N SER A 153 44.33 11.21 -62.41
CA SER A 153 44.92 11.20 -63.75
C SER A 153 44.05 11.85 -64.84
N TYR A 154 42.73 11.86 -64.66
CA TYR A 154 41.79 12.52 -65.59
C TYR A 154 41.75 14.05 -65.49
N ARG A 155 42.33 14.67 -64.45
CA ARG A 155 42.57 16.12 -64.42
C ARG A 155 44.03 16.40 -64.08
N SER A 156 44.74 16.98 -65.04
CA SER A 156 46.19 17.25 -64.99
C SER A 156 46.70 18.18 -63.87
N ARG A 157 45.85 18.64 -62.94
CA ARG A 157 46.21 19.62 -61.90
C ARG A 157 45.93 19.16 -60.46
N GLU A 158 45.40 17.97 -60.23
CA GLU A 158 45.00 17.52 -58.88
C GLU A 158 45.70 16.20 -58.52
N ASP A 159 46.22 16.10 -57.30
CA ASP A 159 46.84 14.87 -56.80
C ASP A 159 45.78 13.87 -56.30
N ALA A 160 46.18 12.59 -56.14
CA ALA A 160 45.31 11.55 -55.56
C ALA A 160 44.76 11.95 -54.18
N ASN A 161 45.57 12.66 -53.38
CA ASN A 161 45.19 13.14 -52.05
C ASN A 161 44.11 14.23 -52.13
N ASP A 162 44.19 15.15 -53.09
CA ASP A 162 43.19 16.21 -53.29
C ASP A 162 41.86 15.61 -53.75
N ARG A 163 41.92 14.61 -54.63
CA ARG A 163 40.72 13.86 -55.04
C ARG A 163 40.08 13.14 -53.88
N CYS A 164 40.85 12.38 -53.10
CA CYS A 164 40.33 11.74 -51.91
C CYS A 164 39.69 12.76 -50.96
N HIS A 165 40.36 13.89 -50.72
CA HIS A 165 39.83 14.95 -49.86
C HIS A 165 38.49 15.49 -50.38
N SER A 166 38.37 15.75 -51.68
CA SER A 166 37.12 16.22 -52.29
C SER A 166 35.98 15.21 -52.13
N PHE A 167 36.22 13.92 -52.46
CA PHE A 167 35.20 12.87 -52.33
C PHE A 167 34.76 12.67 -50.87
N VAL A 168 35.70 12.63 -49.92
CA VAL A 168 35.39 12.47 -48.50
C VAL A 168 34.70 13.71 -47.94
N LEU A 169 35.09 14.92 -48.35
CA LEU A 169 34.43 16.16 -47.95
C LEU A 169 32.96 16.18 -48.41
N VAL A 170 32.70 15.80 -49.66
CA VAL A 170 31.33 15.67 -50.20
C VAL A 170 30.53 14.63 -49.42
N TRP A 171 31.14 13.50 -49.07
CA TRP A 171 30.48 12.49 -48.24
C TRP A 171 30.15 13.00 -46.83
N ILE A 172 31.08 13.70 -46.16
CA ILE A 172 30.86 14.32 -44.85
C ILE A 172 29.72 15.35 -44.93
N LEU A 173 29.72 16.23 -45.93
CA LEU A 173 28.64 17.19 -46.16
C LEU A 173 27.30 16.47 -46.40
N GLY A 174 27.32 15.35 -47.12
CA GLY A 174 26.16 14.46 -47.29
C GLY A 174 25.59 13.98 -45.97
N VAL A 175 26.44 13.46 -45.08
CA VAL A 175 26.03 13.02 -43.73
C VAL A 175 25.44 14.18 -42.93
N VAL A 176 26.04 15.37 -42.98
CA VAL A 176 25.53 16.56 -42.29
C VAL A 176 24.12 16.92 -42.79
N VAL A 177 23.90 16.95 -44.11
CA VAL A 177 22.57 17.22 -44.71
C VAL A 177 21.55 16.16 -44.31
N ILE A 178 21.92 14.87 -44.34
CA ILE A 178 21.05 13.76 -43.88
C ILE A 178 20.58 13.99 -42.45
N VAL A 179 21.48 14.41 -41.54
CA VAL A 179 21.15 14.69 -40.14
C VAL A 179 20.16 15.85 -40.02
N PHE A 180 20.39 16.95 -40.74
CA PHE A 180 19.44 18.08 -40.76
C PHE A 180 18.07 17.66 -41.26
N GLN A 181 17.99 16.90 -42.36
CA GLN A 181 16.71 16.41 -42.88
C GLN A 181 16.01 15.43 -41.94
N MET A 182 16.75 14.54 -41.27
CA MET A 182 16.16 13.65 -40.25
C MET A 182 15.57 14.44 -39.08
N LEU A 183 16.25 15.51 -38.62
CA LEU A 183 15.74 16.36 -37.55
C LEU A 183 14.48 17.12 -37.99
N ILE A 184 14.47 17.67 -39.20
CA ILE A 184 13.31 18.35 -39.77
C ILE A 184 12.14 17.37 -39.94
N ALA A 185 12.39 16.19 -40.49
CA ALA A 185 11.41 15.12 -40.64
C ALA A 185 10.84 14.69 -39.29
N TYR A 186 11.71 14.52 -38.28
CA TYR A 186 11.30 14.17 -36.92
C TYR A 186 10.37 15.24 -36.35
N ILE A 187 10.75 16.52 -36.41
CA ILE A 187 9.92 17.61 -35.90
C ILE A 187 8.59 17.67 -36.66
N GLY A 188 8.59 17.54 -37.99
CA GLY A 188 7.39 17.61 -38.81
C GLY A 188 6.41 16.44 -38.59
N ILE A 189 6.92 15.22 -38.41
CA ILE A 189 6.10 14.02 -38.21
C ILE A 189 5.59 13.93 -36.76
N PHE A 190 6.47 14.22 -35.78
CA PHE A 190 6.19 13.96 -34.36
C PHE A 190 5.56 15.15 -33.63
N SER A 191 5.62 16.36 -34.20
CA SER A 191 4.95 17.55 -33.64
C SER A 191 3.54 17.78 -34.22
N ASP A 192 2.96 16.79 -34.91
CA ASP A 192 1.60 16.87 -35.44
C ASP A 192 0.58 17.10 -34.31
N ILE A 193 -0.26 18.13 -34.49
CA ILE A 193 -1.17 18.75 -33.51
C ILE A 193 -2.33 17.83 -33.08
N ARG A 194 -2.37 16.59 -33.57
CA ARG A 194 -3.42 15.64 -33.19
C ARG A 194 -3.28 15.28 -31.71
N GLU A 195 -4.23 15.73 -30.89
CA GLU A 195 -4.43 15.37 -29.47
C GLU A 195 -4.33 13.84 -29.21
N TYR A 196 -4.54 13.02 -30.24
CA TYR A 196 -4.55 11.56 -30.19
C TYR A 196 -3.48 10.87 -31.05
N SER A 197 -2.49 11.58 -31.60
CA SER A 197 -1.45 10.94 -32.42
C SER A 197 -0.75 9.83 -31.62
N ILE A 198 -0.76 8.62 -32.18
CA ILE A 198 -0.01 7.46 -31.65
C ILE A 198 1.50 7.77 -31.62
N LEU A 199 1.93 8.71 -32.46
CA LEU A 199 3.31 9.10 -32.65
C LEU A 199 3.77 10.25 -31.76
N ASN A 200 2.97 10.75 -30.80
CA ASN A 200 3.47 11.80 -29.89
C ASN A 200 4.67 11.27 -29.07
N PRO A 201 5.87 11.87 -29.14
CA PRO A 201 7.09 11.37 -28.51
C PRO A 201 7.02 11.35 -26.98
N TYR A 202 6.15 12.16 -26.38
CA TYR A 202 5.91 12.15 -24.94
C TYR A 202 5.14 10.91 -24.46
N ARG A 203 4.41 10.23 -25.35
CA ARG A 203 3.61 9.05 -25.01
C ARG A 203 4.45 7.80 -24.72
N PRO A 204 5.41 7.36 -25.56
CA PRO A 204 6.27 6.24 -25.22
C PRO A 204 7.12 6.53 -23.98
N PHE A 205 7.56 7.78 -23.78
CA PHE A 205 8.25 8.18 -22.55
C PHE A 205 7.35 8.09 -21.30
N ALA A 206 6.11 8.59 -21.36
CA ALA A 206 5.16 8.48 -20.26
C ALA A 206 4.81 7.00 -19.94
N TRP A 207 4.62 6.17 -20.97
CA TRP A 207 4.42 4.72 -20.79
C TRP A 207 5.64 4.05 -20.17
N PHE A 208 6.85 4.42 -20.61
CA PHE A 208 8.09 3.92 -20.01
C PHE A 208 8.16 4.28 -18.52
N VAL A 209 7.89 5.53 -18.14
CA VAL A 209 7.86 5.95 -16.73
C VAL A 209 6.82 5.19 -15.92
N VAL A 210 5.61 5.01 -16.44
CA VAL A 210 4.54 4.26 -15.76
C VAL A 210 4.88 2.78 -15.62
N ILE A 211 5.48 2.16 -16.63
CA ILE A 211 5.87 0.73 -16.57
C ILE A 211 7.04 0.53 -15.62
N VAL A 212 8.10 1.34 -15.76
CA VAL A 212 9.34 1.21 -14.98
C VAL A 212 9.16 1.60 -13.52
N PHE A 213 8.43 2.68 -13.22
CA PHE A 213 8.26 3.14 -11.85
C PHE A 213 6.90 2.75 -11.26
N GLY A 214 5.83 2.80 -12.06
CA GLY A 214 4.48 2.49 -11.59
C GLY A 214 4.27 1.00 -11.29
N GLY A 215 4.84 0.10 -12.10
CA GLY A 215 4.78 -1.35 -11.88
C GLY A 215 5.40 -1.76 -10.54
N PRO A 216 6.68 -1.45 -10.28
CA PRO A 216 7.34 -1.73 -9.00
C PRO A 216 6.69 -1.01 -7.83
N TYR A 217 6.22 0.24 -7.99
CA TYR A 217 5.51 0.96 -6.93
C TYR A 217 4.19 0.26 -6.54
N TRP A 218 3.41 -0.17 -7.54
CA TRP A 218 2.17 -0.91 -7.32
C TRP A 218 2.46 -2.28 -6.67
N LEU A 219 3.46 -3.00 -7.16
CA LEU A 219 3.88 -4.28 -6.60
C LEU A 219 4.37 -4.12 -5.16
N ALA A 220 5.18 -3.11 -4.86
CA ALA A 220 5.63 -2.78 -3.51
C ALA A 220 4.44 -2.47 -2.58
N CYS A 221 3.47 -1.67 -3.04
CA CYS A 221 2.27 -1.36 -2.26
C CYS A 221 1.41 -2.61 -2.00
N ALA A 222 1.23 -3.47 -3.01
CA ALA A 222 0.45 -4.71 -2.90
C ALA A 222 1.13 -5.75 -2.00
N THR A 223 2.45 -5.93 -2.15
CA THR A 223 3.25 -6.90 -1.39
C THR A 223 3.40 -6.48 0.06
N VAL A 224 3.68 -5.21 0.36
CA VAL A 224 3.79 -4.69 1.74
C VAL A 224 2.50 -4.89 2.52
N ARG A 225 1.32 -4.75 1.88
CA ARG A 225 0.04 -5.02 2.52
C ARG A 225 -0.10 -6.49 2.92
N ARG A 226 0.17 -7.40 1.99
CA ARG A 226 0.05 -8.85 2.21
C ARG A 226 1.07 -9.33 3.24
N SER A 227 2.31 -8.86 3.16
CA SER A 227 3.38 -9.23 4.10
C SER A 227 3.09 -8.74 5.51
N ARG A 228 2.60 -7.51 5.70
CA ARG A 228 2.21 -6.99 7.02
C ARG A 228 1.03 -7.76 7.62
N PHE A 229 0.00 -8.01 6.81
CA PHE A 229 -1.14 -8.79 7.26
C PHE A 229 -0.72 -10.21 7.67
N LEU A 230 0.10 -10.87 6.84
CA LEU A 230 0.64 -12.20 7.11
C LEU A 230 1.49 -12.20 8.39
N TYR A 231 2.39 -11.23 8.57
CA TYR A 231 3.18 -11.07 9.79
C TYR A 231 2.29 -10.95 11.04
N ARG A 232 1.24 -10.12 11.00
CA ARG A 232 0.32 -9.99 12.14
C ARG A 232 -0.50 -11.24 12.39
N LEU A 233 -0.93 -11.93 11.32
CA LEU A 233 -1.63 -13.20 11.41
C LEU A 233 -0.72 -14.25 12.08
N LEU A 234 0.51 -14.41 11.61
CA LEU A 234 1.52 -15.29 12.18
C LEU A 234 1.79 -14.97 13.65
N LYS A 235 1.89 -13.68 14.02
CA LYS A 235 2.05 -13.26 15.42
C LYS A 235 0.87 -13.69 16.30
N LYS A 236 -0.37 -13.65 15.79
CA LYS A 236 -1.56 -14.13 16.54
C LYS A 236 -1.62 -15.64 16.63
N VAL A 237 -1.23 -16.35 15.56
CA VAL A 237 -1.11 -17.80 15.55
C VAL A 237 -0.03 -18.25 16.55
N ALA A 238 1.14 -17.61 16.56
CA ALA A 238 2.20 -17.89 17.54
C ALA A 238 1.74 -17.64 18.99
N ARG A 239 0.93 -16.60 19.24
CA ARG A 239 0.30 -16.36 20.56
C ARG A 239 -0.71 -17.45 20.95
N GLN A 240 -1.38 -18.04 19.98
CA GLN A 240 -2.29 -19.18 20.22
C GLN A 240 -1.52 -20.41 20.66
N LEU A 241 -0.44 -20.71 19.93
CA LEU A 241 0.41 -21.89 20.20
C LEU A 241 1.05 -21.83 21.59
N ARG A 242 1.40 -20.62 22.07
CA ARG A 242 1.89 -20.43 23.44
C ARG A 242 0.83 -20.63 24.53
N GLY A 243 -0.44 -20.69 24.15
CA GLY A 243 -1.56 -20.69 25.08
C GLY A 243 -1.74 -19.34 25.80
N CYS A 244 -2.98 -19.04 26.17
CA CYS A 244 -3.24 -18.00 27.16
C CYS A 244 -3.21 -18.66 28.53
N LYS A 245 -2.29 -18.23 29.43
CA LYS A 245 -2.35 -18.63 30.83
C LYS A 245 -3.76 -18.36 31.38
N PRO A 246 -4.45 -19.34 31.99
CA PRO A 246 -5.73 -19.10 32.65
C PRO A 246 -5.55 -17.97 33.66
N ILE A 247 -6.55 -17.10 33.79
CA ILE A 247 -6.56 -16.12 34.87
C ILE A 247 -7.31 -16.81 36.00
N GLU A 248 -6.55 -17.40 36.90
CA GLU A 248 -7.08 -17.91 38.13
C GLU A 248 -7.36 -16.73 39.04
N PHE A 249 -8.60 -16.65 39.49
CA PHE A 249 -8.93 -15.88 40.67
C PHE A 249 -8.87 -16.87 41.80
N GLU A 250 -8.22 -16.47 42.88
CA GLU A 250 -8.42 -17.13 44.16
C GLU A 250 -9.93 -17.09 44.43
N LYS A 251 -10.58 -18.23 44.21
CA LYS A 251 -11.96 -18.39 44.63
C LYS A 251 -11.87 -18.36 46.15
N PRO A 252 -12.60 -17.47 46.83
CA PRO A 252 -12.68 -17.58 48.28
C PRO A 252 -13.12 -19.03 48.57
N PRO A 253 -12.46 -19.73 49.51
CA PRO A 253 -12.90 -21.08 49.86
C PRO A 253 -14.40 -21.00 50.15
N LYS A 254 -15.18 -21.90 49.55
CA LYS A 254 -16.62 -21.97 49.82
C LYS A 254 -16.73 -22.09 51.34
N TYR A 255 -17.27 -21.05 51.97
CA TYR A 255 -17.39 -21.04 53.41
C TYR A 255 -18.38 -22.16 53.75
N VAL A 256 -17.85 -23.27 54.27
CA VAL A 256 -18.65 -24.32 54.87
C VAL A 256 -18.65 -24.01 56.36
N PRO A 257 -19.73 -23.42 56.90
CA PRO A 257 -19.85 -23.21 58.33
C PRO A 257 -19.67 -24.55 59.03
N ASN A 258 -18.67 -24.64 59.92
CA ASN A 258 -18.58 -25.77 60.82
C ASN A 258 -19.60 -25.55 61.95
N TYR A 259 -20.78 -26.16 61.82
CA TYR A 259 -21.83 -26.08 62.82
C TYR A 259 -21.48 -26.83 64.12
N SER A 260 -20.47 -27.70 64.12
CA SER A 260 -20.06 -28.41 65.34
C SER A 260 -19.42 -27.43 66.33
N GLY A 261 -20.11 -27.15 67.44
CA GLY A 261 -19.57 -26.36 68.55
C GLY A 261 -19.73 -24.84 68.45
N ILE A 262 -20.53 -24.33 67.51
CA ILE A 262 -20.92 -22.90 67.54
C ILE A 262 -21.86 -22.70 68.75
N LYS A 263 -21.32 -22.17 69.86
CA LYS A 263 -22.15 -21.64 70.95
C LYS A 263 -22.82 -20.35 70.45
N ILE A 264 -24.10 -20.45 70.14
CA ILE A 264 -24.94 -19.32 69.76
C ILE A 264 -25.04 -18.41 70.99
N SER A 265 -24.36 -17.26 70.97
CA SER A 265 -24.36 -16.32 72.09
C SER A 265 -25.72 -15.63 72.27
N ASN A 266 -26.55 -15.57 71.21
CA ASN A 266 -27.87 -14.94 71.27
C ASN A 266 -28.85 -15.55 70.23
N PRO A 267 -29.58 -16.62 70.58
CA PRO A 267 -30.43 -17.36 69.63
C PRO A 267 -31.65 -16.55 69.15
N LYS A 268 -32.08 -15.54 69.92
CA LYS A 268 -33.25 -14.73 69.57
C LYS A 268 -33.04 -13.91 68.30
N LEU A 269 -31.86 -13.30 68.16
CA LEU A 269 -31.56 -12.45 66.99
C LEU A 269 -31.38 -13.28 65.72
N GLU A 270 -30.75 -14.44 65.84
CA GLU A 270 -30.63 -15.42 64.75
C GLU A 270 -31.99 -15.90 64.26
N ASN A 271 -32.90 -16.25 65.19
CA ASN A 271 -34.27 -16.66 64.84
C ASN A 271 -35.04 -15.58 64.07
N ILE A 272 -34.84 -14.30 64.42
CA ILE A 272 -35.45 -13.18 63.70
C ILE A 272 -34.93 -13.11 62.25
N PHE A 273 -33.61 -13.21 62.05
CA PHE A 273 -33.02 -13.11 60.71
C PHE A 273 -33.26 -14.35 59.84
N ASN A 274 -33.44 -15.52 60.45
CA ASN A 274 -33.82 -16.74 59.73
C ASN A 274 -35.22 -16.63 59.09
N ILE A 275 -36.13 -15.87 59.72
CA ILE A 275 -37.46 -15.61 59.17
C ILE A 275 -37.33 -14.53 58.08
N GLU A 276 -37.41 -14.97 56.82
CA GLU A 276 -37.23 -14.08 55.66
C GLU A 276 -38.21 -12.88 55.68
N HIS A 277 -39.46 -13.10 56.08
CA HIS A 277 -40.49 -12.05 56.18
C HIS A 277 -40.16 -10.95 57.19
N LEU A 278 -39.28 -11.21 58.16
CA LEU A 278 -38.78 -10.20 59.10
C LEU A 278 -37.46 -9.59 58.62
N LEU A 279 -36.59 -10.39 57.99
CA LEU A 279 -35.32 -9.92 57.47
C LEU A 279 -35.48 -8.90 56.34
N LEU A 280 -36.42 -9.09 55.41
CA LEU A 280 -36.58 -8.20 54.25
C LEU A 280 -37.03 -6.77 54.63
N PRO A 281 -38.02 -6.56 55.53
CA PRO A 281 -38.34 -5.22 56.04
C PRO A 281 -37.18 -4.54 56.76
N ILE A 282 -36.39 -5.30 57.53
CA ILE A 282 -35.17 -4.77 58.16
C ILE A 282 -34.17 -4.36 57.08
N ALA A 283 -33.93 -5.23 56.09
CA ALA A 283 -33.06 -4.94 54.96
C ALA A 283 -33.50 -3.70 54.18
N SER A 284 -34.81 -3.44 54.05
CA SER A 284 -35.31 -2.24 53.35
C SER A 284 -34.99 -0.92 54.03
N ASN A 285 -34.71 -0.95 55.33
CA ASN A 285 -34.31 0.22 56.12
C ASN A 285 -32.79 0.31 56.34
N LEU A 286 -32.02 -0.60 55.72
CA LEU A 286 -30.57 -0.66 55.85
C LEU A 286 -29.88 -0.47 54.51
N HIS A 287 -28.66 0.04 54.55
CA HIS A 287 -27.78 -0.05 53.40
C HIS A 287 -27.25 -1.48 53.24
N TYR A 288 -26.93 -1.88 52.01
CA TYR A 288 -26.34 -3.19 51.77
C TYR A 288 -25.02 -3.37 52.53
N ASP A 289 -24.29 -2.27 52.78
CA ASP A 289 -23.07 -2.29 53.59
C ASP A 289 -23.37 -2.66 55.05
N ASP A 290 -24.43 -2.12 55.62
CA ASP A 290 -24.86 -2.42 56.99
C ASP A 290 -25.22 -3.89 57.15
N LEU A 291 -25.87 -4.49 56.15
CA LEU A 291 -26.14 -5.93 56.15
C LEU A 291 -24.87 -6.78 56.12
N ILE A 292 -23.84 -6.35 55.37
CA ILE A 292 -22.53 -7.00 55.42
C ILE A 292 -21.92 -6.84 56.81
N ASN A 293 -21.87 -5.62 57.36
CA ASN A 293 -21.30 -5.37 58.69
C ASN A 293 -22.05 -6.12 59.79
N LEU A 294 -23.38 -6.21 59.71
CA LEU A 294 -24.23 -7.03 60.57
C LEU A 294 -23.81 -8.50 60.52
N SER A 295 -23.55 -9.04 59.33
CA SER A 295 -23.04 -10.41 59.14
C SER A 295 -21.60 -10.63 59.65
N LEU A 296 -20.86 -9.56 59.96
CA LEU A 296 -19.54 -9.65 60.57
C LEU A 296 -19.59 -9.71 62.10
N THR A 297 -20.74 -9.38 62.73
CA THR A 297 -20.87 -9.33 64.19
C THR A 297 -20.79 -10.70 64.86
N SER A 298 -21.34 -11.76 64.25
CA SER A 298 -21.24 -13.13 64.74
C SER A 298 -21.35 -14.16 63.60
N LYS A 299 -20.86 -15.38 63.83
CA LYS A 299 -20.98 -16.48 62.86
C LYS A 299 -22.44 -16.90 62.64
N SER A 300 -23.26 -16.91 63.69
CA SER A 300 -24.68 -17.27 63.60
C SER A 300 -25.49 -16.23 62.83
N VAL A 301 -25.26 -14.94 63.08
CA VAL A 301 -25.91 -13.85 62.32
C VAL A 301 -25.47 -13.89 60.86
N ARG A 302 -24.19 -14.19 60.58
CA ARG A 302 -23.73 -14.38 59.20
C ARG A 302 -24.51 -15.45 58.48
N GLU A 303 -24.70 -16.61 59.10
CA GLU A 303 -25.41 -17.71 58.48
C GLU A 303 -26.90 -17.41 58.30
N ALA A 304 -27.51 -16.70 59.24
CA ALA A 304 -28.91 -16.28 59.11
C ALA A 304 -29.12 -15.26 57.98
N VAL A 305 -28.20 -14.31 57.80
CA VAL A 305 -28.30 -13.26 56.78
C VAL A 305 -27.80 -13.74 55.40
N PHE A 306 -26.69 -14.49 55.37
CA PHE A 306 -26.03 -15.01 54.17
C PHE A 306 -25.78 -16.53 54.29
N PRO A 307 -26.84 -17.35 54.24
CA PRO A 307 -26.74 -18.79 54.43
C PRO A 307 -25.91 -19.43 53.33
N ALA A 308 -25.01 -20.35 53.68
CA ALA A 308 -24.09 -20.96 52.70
C ALA A 308 -24.83 -21.80 51.64
N GLY A 309 -25.96 -22.41 52.02
CA GLY A 309 -26.79 -23.25 51.14
C GLY A 309 -27.64 -22.46 50.13
N ASP A 310 -28.09 -21.25 50.49
CA ASP A 310 -29.00 -20.41 49.68
C ASP A 310 -28.41 -19.02 49.39
N TYR A 311 -27.09 -18.91 49.36
CA TYR A 311 -26.38 -17.63 49.29
C TYR A 311 -26.81 -16.80 48.08
N GLU A 312 -26.86 -17.39 46.88
CA GLU A 312 -27.12 -16.64 45.64
C GLU A 312 -28.53 -16.03 45.58
N HIS A 313 -29.54 -16.81 45.98
CA HIS A 313 -30.93 -16.39 45.99
C HIS A 313 -31.18 -15.37 47.11
N ARG A 314 -30.64 -15.63 48.32
CA ARG A 314 -30.73 -14.69 49.45
C ARG A 314 -30.05 -13.35 49.14
N VAL A 315 -28.84 -13.36 48.59
CA VAL A 315 -28.10 -12.14 48.21
C VAL A 315 -28.86 -11.34 47.15
N ARG A 316 -29.50 -12.00 46.18
CA ARG A 316 -30.31 -11.32 45.16
C ARG A 316 -31.47 -10.56 45.81
N LYS A 317 -32.19 -11.18 46.74
CA LYS A 317 -33.28 -10.54 47.49
C LYS A 317 -32.78 -9.41 48.38
N LEU A 318 -31.75 -9.65 49.19
CA LEU A 318 -31.18 -8.61 50.06
C LEU A 318 -30.71 -7.39 49.28
N LYS A 319 -30.10 -7.57 48.11
CA LYS A 319 -29.76 -6.47 47.18
C LYS A 319 -31.00 -5.74 46.64
N ALA A 320 -32.06 -6.48 46.32
CA ALA A 320 -33.31 -5.91 45.85
C ALA A 320 -34.01 -5.06 46.92
N TYR A 321 -33.96 -5.44 48.20
CA TYR A 321 -34.62 -4.72 49.28
C TYR A 321 -33.75 -3.65 49.95
N SER A 322 -32.44 -3.87 50.12
CA SER A 322 -31.53 -2.89 50.75
C SER A 322 -31.16 -1.72 49.87
N CYS A 323 -30.82 -0.58 50.48
CA CYS A 323 -30.59 0.71 49.81
C CYS A 323 -31.83 1.23 49.04
N ASN A 324 -31.91 2.55 48.87
CA ASN A 324 -32.99 3.14 48.07
C ASN A 324 -32.90 2.71 46.58
N ASN A 325 -33.99 2.16 46.02
CA ASN A 325 -34.05 1.57 44.68
C ASN A 325 -33.58 2.50 43.57
N ASN A 326 -33.87 3.80 43.67
CA ASN A 326 -33.62 4.76 42.60
C ASN A 326 -32.14 5.15 42.48
N THR A 327 -31.31 4.85 43.48
CA THR A 327 -29.90 5.27 43.52
C THR A 327 -28.92 4.09 43.54
N LYS A 328 -29.40 2.86 43.32
CA LYS A 328 -28.57 1.65 43.32
C LYS A 328 -27.62 1.66 42.14
N SER A 329 -26.33 1.58 42.46
CA SER A 329 -25.25 1.36 41.51
C SER A 329 -24.32 0.25 42.01
N ARG A 330 -23.29 -0.08 41.24
CA ARG A 330 -22.27 -1.07 41.61
C ARG A 330 -20.94 -0.36 41.77
N CYS A 331 -20.24 -0.65 42.86
CA CYS A 331 -18.88 -0.17 43.07
C CYS A 331 -18.00 -0.61 41.89
N GLU A 332 -17.31 0.36 41.28
CA GLU A 332 -16.53 0.15 40.05
C GLU A 332 -15.38 -0.84 40.20
N TYR A 333 -14.97 -1.19 41.43
CA TYR A 333 -13.85 -2.11 41.69
C TYR A 333 -14.33 -3.47 42.20
N CYS A 334 -15.10 -3.50 43.27
CA CYS A 334 -15.52 -4.76 43.88
C CYS A 334 -16.85 -5.32 43.35
N ASN A 335 -17.63 -4.55 42.57
CA ASN A 335 -19.01 -4.84 42.15
C ASN A 335 -20.03 -4.97 43.30
N LYS A 336 -19.68 -4.55 44.53
CA LYS A 336 -20.62 -4.45 45.66
C LYS A 336 -21.72 -3.44 45.31
N GLN A 337 -22.96 -3.73 45.71
CA GLN A 337 -24.06 -2.78 45.55
C GLN A 337 -23.83 -1.59 46.48
N VAL A 338 -24.01 -0.39 45.96
CA VAL A 338 -23.87 0.88 46.68
C VAL A 338 -25.00 1.81 46.26
N CYS A 339 -25.54 2.62 47.19
CA CYS A 339 -26.40 3.75 46.84
C CYS A 339 -25.60 5.06 46.86
N ALA A 340 -26.24 6.17 46.47
CA ALA A 340 -25.63 7.50 46.48
C ALA A 340 -24.99 7.88 47.83
N GLU A 341 -25.58 7.44 48.95
CA GLU A 341 -25.05 7.70 50.30
C GLU A 341 -23.88 6.79 50.68
N CYS A 342 -23.82 5.57 50.12
CA CYS A 342 -22.70 4.65 50.36
C CYS A 342 -21.53 4.85 49.38
N THR A 343 -21.74 5.61 48.30
CA THR A 343 -20.69 5.89 47.32
C THR A 343 -19.79 7.02 47.79
N GLN A 344 -18.49 6.79 47.65
CA GLN A 344 -17.46 7.79 47.83
C GLN A 344 -16.82 8.08 46.47
N CYS A 345 -16.55 9.34 46.18
CA CYS A 345 -15.83 9.76 44.98
C CYS A 345 -14.33 9.72 45.24
N ALA A 346 -13.61 8.86 44.53
CA ALA A 346 -12.15 8.81 44.57
C ALA A 346 -11.56 9.18 43.21
N ARG A 347 -10.58 10.08 43.21
CA ARG A 347 -9.85 10.46 42.02
C ARG A 347 -8.71 9.47 41.78
N MET A 348 -8.86 8.57 40.82
CA MET A 348 -7.90 7.50 40.52
C MET A 348 -7.61 7.41 39.02
N PRO A 349 -6.50 6.77 38.60
CA PRO A 349 -6.27 6.52 37.18
C PRO A 349 -7.39 5.68 36.55
N GLY A 350 -7.77 6.04 35.32
CA GLY A 350 -8.86 5.38 34.60
C GLY A 350 -8.65 3.88 34.40
N LEU A 351 -9.74 3.12 34.41
CA LEU A 351 -9.71 1.67 34.29
C LEU A 351 -9.56 1.23 32.82
N ALA A 352 -8.33 0.91 32.42
CA ALA A 352 -7.99 0.41 31.08
C ALA A 352 -8.94 -0.69 30.61
N GLY A 353 -9.13 -1.71 31.44
CA GLY A 353 -9.97 -2.86 31.11
C GLY A 353 -11.41 -2.51 30.73
N LEU A 354 -12.00 -1.50 31.38
CA LEU A 354 -13.36 -1.04 31.08
C LEU A 354 -13.46 -0.46 29.67
N ARG A 355 -12.49 0.38 29.30
CA ARG A 355 -12.41 0.99 27.96
C ARG A 355 -12.25 -0.08 26.88
N HIS A 356 -11.43 -1.09 27.14
CA HIS A 356 -11.27 -2.22 26.23
C HIS A 356 -12.58 -3.02 26.08
N LEU A 357 -13.35 -3.22 27.16
CA LEU A 357 -14.66 -3.89 27.12
C LEU A 357 -15.69 -3.10 26.28
N GLN A 358 -15.74 -1.77 26.45
CA GLN A 358 -16.72 -0.92 25.80
C GLN A 358 -16.36 -0.61 24.33
N LEU A 359 -15.10 -0.25 24.08
CA LEU A 359 -14.65 0.29 22.79
C LEU A 359 -14.02 -0.76 21.88
N CYS A 360 -13.43 -1.85 22.37
CA CYS A 360 -12.77 -2.80 21.48
C CYS A 360 -13.72 -3.92 21.10
N ARG A 361 -14.08 -4.00 19.81
CA ARG A 361 -14.98 -5.04 19.28
C ARG A 361 -14.21 -5.97 18.32
N PRO A 362 -14.53 -7.27 18.31
CA PRO A 362 -13.86 -8.22 17.43
C PRO A 362 -14.34 -8.07 15.98
N SER A 363 -13.43 -8.33 15.05
CA SER A 363 -13.68 -8.35 13.61
C SER A 363 -13.13 -9.65 13.02
N CYS A 364 -13.84 -10.20 12.04
CA CYS A 364 -13.38 -11.37 11.31
C CYS A 364 -12.18 -11.02 10.41
N THR A 365 -11.39 -12.03 10.05
CA THR A 365 -10.19 -11.86 9.21
C THR A 365 -10.49 -11.22 7.86
N LYS A 366 -11.61 -11.60 7.21
CA LYS A 366 -12.03 -11.02 5.91
C LYS A 366 -12.34 -9.52 6.03
N CYS A 367 -13.11 -9.10 7.05
CA CYS A 367 -13.41 -7.69 7.28
C CYS A 367 -12.19 -6.89 7.72
N TYR A 368 -11.34 -7.45 8.57
CA TYR A 368 -10.10 -6.80 9.00
C TYR A 368 -9.15 -6.56 7.81
N PHE A 369 -8.93 -7.56 6.96
CA PHE A 369 -8.12 -7.40 5.75
C PHE A 369 -8.66 -6.33 4.80
N LYS A 370 -10.00 -6.24 4.64
CA LYS A 370 -10.66 -5.19 3.86
C LYS A 370 -10.48 -3.79 4.48
N SER A 371 -10.38 -3.69 5.81
CA SER A 371 -10.18 -2.42 6.52
C SER A 371 -8.76 -1.85 6.34
N ILE A 372 -7.78 -2.71 6.09
CA ILE A 372 -6.41 -2.33 5.70
C ILE A 372 -6.42 -1.93 4.21
N ARG A 373 -6.98 -0.76 3.85
CA ARG A 373 -6.92 -0.24 2.47
C ARG A 373 -5.69 0.65 2.27
N PRO A 374 -4.90 0.43 1.21
CA PRO A 374 -3.89 1.40 0.77
C PRO A 374 -4.60 2.58 0.07
N GLY A 375 -4.45 3.81 0.58
CA GLY A 375 -5.11 4.97 -0.03
C GLY A 375 -4.81 6.32 0.66
N LEU A 376 -4.33 7.26 -0.17
CA LEU A 376 -3.63 8.53 0.04
C LEU A 376 -4.06 9.52 1.16
N ARG A 377 -5.13 9.32 1.92
CA ARG A 377 -5.56 10.27 2.97
C ARG A 377 -5.88 9.66 4.34
N ARG A 378 -5.64 8.36 4.53
CA ARG A 378 -5.78 7.69 5.84
C ARG A 378 -4.53 6.93 6.27
N THR A 379 -3.36 7.54 6.07
CA THR A 379 -2.10 7.17 6.77
C THR A 379 -2.24 7.17 8.31
N ALA A 380 -3.35 7.68 8.85
CA ALA A 380 -3.65 7.69 10.28
C ALA A 380 -4.08 6.33 10.88
N ILE A 381 -4.68 5.41 10.10
CA ILE A 381 -5.04 4.08 10.66
C ILE A 381 -3.78 3.23 10.84
N ASP A 382 -2.78 3.42 9.97
CA ASP A 382 -1.60 2.54 9.90
C ASP A 382 -0.45 2.94 10.85
N LYS A 383 -0.38 4.20 11.30
CA LYS A 383 0.60 4.63 12.32
C LYS A 383 0.04 4.70 13.74
N ARG A 384 -1.28 4.79 13.93
CA ARG A 384 -1.87 4.85 15.27
C ARG A 384 -2.26 3.44 15.70
N GLN A 385 -1.29 2.69 16.23
CA GLN A 385 -1.60 1.63 17.20
C GLN A 385 -2.66 2.17 18.17
N CYS A 386 -3.71 1.40 18.52
CA CYS A 386 -4.70 1.94 19.45
C CYS A 386 -3.98 2.45 20.70
N ARG A 387 -4.06 3.76 20.96
CA ARG A 387 -3.60 4.38 22.20
C ARG A 387 -4.67 4.26 23.30
N CYS A 388 -5.38 3.14 23.29
CA CYS A 388 -6.33 2.76 24.32
C CYS A 388 -5.65 2.88 25.70
N TRP A 389 -4.35 2.52 25.76
CA TRP A 389 -3.48 2.60 26.94
C TRP A 389 -3.11 4.02 27.41
N VAL A 390 -2.92 4.99 26.50
CA VAL A 390 -2.44 6.35 26.88
C VAL A 390 -3.49 7.10 27.68
N SER A 391 -4.77 6.83 27.37
CA SER A 391 -5.90 7.44 28.06
C SER A 391 -6.12 6.89 29.47
N ASP A 392 -5.45 5.79 29.83
CA ASP A 392 -5.66 5.11 31.12
C ASP A 392 -4.83 5.76 32.23
N ALA A 393 -3.85 6.59 31.88
CA ALA A 393 -3.09 7.40 32.84
C ALA A 393 -3.84 8.66 33.31
N SER A 394 -4.98 9.01 32.70
CA SER A 394 -5.76 10.18 33.14
C SER A 394 -6.48 9.87 34.45
N MET A 395 -6.34 10.75 35.44
CA MET A 395 -7.11 10.70 36.68
C MET A 395 -8.58 10.99 36.37
N GLN A 396 -9.47 10.08 36.77
CA GLN A 396 -10.92 10.18 36.63
C GLN A 396 -11.57 10.04 38.01
N ASP A 397 -12.78 10.57 38.13
CA ASP A 397 -13.59 10.40 39.32
C ASP A 397 -14.30 9.05 39.25
N HIS A 398 -14.05 8.21 40.26
CA HIS A 398 -14.60 6.87 40.37
C HIS A 398 -15.53 6.80 41.58
N TRP A 399 -16.73 6.28 41.38
CA TRP A 399 -17.71 6.10 42.46
C TRP A 399 -17.58 4.70 43.06
N ILE A 400 -17.04 4.62 44.27
CA ILE A 400 -16.64 3.37 44.92
C ILE A 400 -17.25 3.23 46.31
N CYS A 401 -17.30 2.01 46.85
CA CYS A 401 -17.75 1.79 48.23
C CYS A 401 -16.72 2.30 49.25
N ALA A 402 -17.18 2.58 50.48
CA ALA A 402 -16.33 3.06 51.58
C ALA A 402 -15.08 2.19 51.83
N GLU A 403 -15.20 0.85 51.78
CA GLU A 403 -14.05 -0.05 51.92
C GLU A 403 -13.01 0.12 50.80
N CYS A 404 -13.46 0.24 49.55
CA CYS A 404 -12.55 0.48 48.42
C CYS A 404 -11.93 1.88 48.50
N TYR A 405 -12.68 2.86 49.01
CA TYR A 405 -12.19 4.21 49.26
C TYR A 405 -11.09 4.21 50.32
N ALA A 406 -11.26 3.50 51.44
CA ALA A 406 -10.22 3.35 52.45
C ALA A 406 -8.94 2.71 51.87
N LYS A 407 -9.10 1.73 50.97
CA LYS A 407 -7.99 1.07 50.25
C LYS A 407 -7.44 1.88 49.07
N SER A 408 -8.08 2.97 48.66
CA SER A 408 -7.63 3.78 47.51
C SER A 408 -6.27 4.44 47.74
N LYS A 409 -5.86 4.59 49.01
CA LYS A 409 -4.49 4.97 49.39
C LYS A 409 -3.43 4.00 48.85
N PHE A 410 -3.80 2.72 48.69
CA PHE A 410 -3.03 1.66 48.03
C PHE A 410 -3.57 1.37 46.63
N GLY A 411 -3.86 2.43 45.86
CA GLY A 411 -4.63 2.36 44.61
C GLY A 411 -4.12 1.34 43.58
N PHE A 412 -2.83 1.01 43.61
CA PHE A 412 -2.22 0.02 42.70
C PHE A 412 -2.81 -1.40 42.87
N GLU A 413 -3.03 -1.87 44.09
CA GLU A 413 -3.57 -3.22 44.32
C GLU A 413 -5.04 -3.32 43.89
N LEU A 414 -5.83 -2.29 44.23
CA LEU A 414 -7.24 -2.21 43.85
C LEU A 414 -7.39 -2.19 42.33
N GLN A 415 -6.56 -1.40 41.64
CA GLN A 415 -6.50 -1.35 40.19
C GLN A 415 -6.06 -2.68 39.59
N ALA A 416 -4.97 -3.27 40.07
CA ALA A 416 -4.49 -4.55 39.56
C ALA A 416 -5.54 -5.67 39.71
N ALA A 417 -6.22 -5.73 40.86
CA ALA A 417 -7.31 -6.68 41.09
C ALA A 417 -8.48 -6.45 40.12
N ARG A 418 -8.84 -5.19 39.86
CA ARG A 418 -9.93 -4.85 38.94
C ARG A 418 -9.56 -5.09 37.47
N GLU A 419 -8.33 -4.77 37.07
CA GLU A 419 -7.82 -5.07 35.73
C GLU A 419 -7.82 -6.57 35.45
N ARG A 420 -7.43 -7.40 36.44
CA ARG A 420 -7.55 -8.87 36.32
C ARG A 420 -9.00 -9.25 36.00
N ARG A 421 -9.99 -8.70 36.72
CA ARG A 421 -11.42 -8.96 36.48
C ARG A 421 -11.86 -8.54 35.08
N TYR A 422 -11.50 -7.35 34.62
CA TYR A 422 -11.81 -6.93 33.25
C TYR A 422 -11.17 -7.82 32.20
N LYS A 423 -9.94 -8.26 32.43
CA LYS A 423 -9.26 -9.21 31.56
C LYS A 423 -10.00 -10.55 31.49
N LYS A 424 -10.59 -11.02 32.59
CA LYS A 424 -11.48 -12.19 32.61
C LYS A 424 -12.78 -11.93 31.85
N GLN A 425 -13.48 -10.84 32.13
CA GLN A 425 -14.70 -10.45 31.41
C GLN A 425 -14.47 -10.30 29.91
N LEU A 426 -13.32 -9.77 29.48
CA LEU A 426 -12.94 -9.67 28.07
C LEU A 426 -12.71 -11.04 27.43
N ARG A 427 -12.17 -12.01 28.19
CA ARG A 427 -12.01 -13.39 27.72
C ARG A 427 -13.34 -14.12 27.63
N GLU A 428 -14.21 -13.94 28.63
CA GLU A 428 -15.58 -14.47 28.65
C GLU A 428 -16.39 -13.88 27.50
N TYR A 429 -16.42 -12.56 27.35
CA TYR A 429 -17.05 -11.86 26.23
C TYR A 429 -16.51 -12.36 24.88
N ALA A 430 -15.20 -12.56 24.77
CA ALA A 430 -14.65 -13.18 23.57
C ALA A 430 -15.18 -14.61 23.40
N GLN A 431 -15.26 -15.43 24.44
CA GLN A 431 -15.83 -16.77 24.33
C GLN A 431 -17.34 -16.77 24.05
N GLY A 432 -18.00 -15.61 24.11
CA GLY A 432 -19.46 -15.49 24.03
C GLY A 432 -20.16 -15.78 25.36
N ILE A 433 -19.40 -15.92 26.44
CA ILE A 433 -19.91 -16.14 27.79
C ILE A 433 -20.40 -14.81 28.36
N GLY A 434 -21.60 -14.81 28.94
CA GLY A 434 -22.22 -13.62 29.53
C GLY A 434 -22.83 -12.65 28.53
N LEU A 435 -22.98 -13.06 27.27
CA LEU A 435 -23.88 -12.39 26.33
C LEU A 435 -25.34 -12.69 26.73
N PRO A 436 -26.29 -11.77 26.48
CA PRO A 436 -27.71 -12.02 26.71
C PRO A 436 -28.17 -13.30 26.03
N ASP A 437 -29.11 -14.03 26.65
CA ASP A 437 -29.53 -15.37 26.20
C ASP A 437 -29.76 -15.44 24.69
N GLY A 438 -29.05 -16.37 24.03
CA GLY A 438 -29.11 -16.60 22.59
C GLY A 438 -28.20 -15.71 21.72
N GLN A 439 -27.63 -14.63 22.24
CA GLN A 439 -26.69 -13.81 21.48
C GLN A 439 -25.32 -14.46 21.38
N LYS A 440 -24.83 -14.58 20.14
CA LYS A 440 -23.50 -15.09 19.86
C LYS A 440 -22.55 -13.94 19.52
N LEU A 441 -21.25 -14.18 19.63
CA LEU A 441 -20.27 -13.15 19.34
C LEU A 441 -20.26 -12.83 17.84
N GLU A 442 -20.60 -11.61 17.47
CA GLU A 442 -20.64 -11.17 16.08
C GLU A 442 -19.42 -10.35 15.67
N CYS A 443 -19.07 -10.40 14.38
CA CYS A 443 -18.12 -9.48 13.79
C CYS A 443 -18.67 -8.05 13.78
N ARG A 444 -17.89 -7.09 14.26
CA ARG A 444 -18.24 -5.65 14.25
C ARG A 444 -18.75 -5.14 12.89
N THR A 445 -18.12 -5.57 11.79
CA THR A 445 -18.36 -5.00 10.44
C THR A 445 -19.46 -5.75 9.68
N CYS A 446 -19.36 -7.07 9.56
CA CYS A 446 -20.31 -7.87 8.78
C CYS A 446 -21.41 -8.52 9.60
N LYS A 447 -21.40 -8.39 10.93
CA LYS A 447 -22.38 -8.99 11.87
C LYS A 447 -22.50 -10.51 11.83
N THR A 448 -21.66 -11.18 11.03
CA THR A 448 -21.60 -12.64 11.00
C THR A 448 -21.11 -13.19 12.34
N GLU A 449 -21.76 -14.26 12.79
CA GLU A 449 -21.33 -15.04 13.94
C GLU A 449 -19.87 -15.48 13.81
N MET A 450 -19.09 -15.29 14.86
CA MET A 450 -17.69 -15.67 14.91
C MET A 450 -17.54 -17.06 15.54
N GLN A 451 -17.31 -18.07 14.70
CA GLN A 451 -17.05 -19.43 15.14
C GLN A 451 -15.85 -19.52 16.11
N GLY A 452 -15.93 -20.50 17.03
CA GLY A 452 -14.85 -20.83 17.95
C GLY A 452 -13.56 -21.18 17.21
N GLY A 453 -12.41 -20.75 17.76
CA GLY A 453 -11.08 -20.96 17.19
C GLY A 453 -10.69 -20.08 15.99
N SER A 454 -11.60 -19.29 15.42
CA SER A 454 -11.24 -18.29 14.42
C SER A 454 -10.38 -17.16 15.01
N VAL A 455 -9.43 -16.64 14.20
CA VAL A 455 -8.60 -15.48 14.57
C VAL A 455 -9.48 -14.24 14.74
N ARG A 456 -9.33 -13.55 15.87
CA ARG A 456 -10.11 -12.35 16.19
C ARG A 456 -9.26 -11.10 16.12
N TRP A 457 -9.73 -10.13 15.35
CA TRP A 457 -9.10 -8.83 15.20
C TRP A 457 -9.85 -7.80 16.03
N TRP A 458 -9.26 -7.38 17.15
CA TRP A 458 -9.88 -6.40 18.04
C TRP A 458 -9.64 -5.01 17.48
N VAL A 459 -10.71 -4.32 17.11
CA VAL A 459 -10.65 -2.99 16.49
C VAL A 459 -11.40 -2.02 17.40
N CYS A 460 -10.71 -0.95 17.80
CA CYS A 460 -11.30 0.07 18.67
C CYS A 460 -12.37 0.88 17.92
N SER A 461 -13.50 1.12 18.57
CA SER A 461 -14.63 1.89 18.04
C SER A 461 -14.27 3.34 17.79
N ARG A 462 -13.41 3.92 18.65
CA ARG A 462 -13.06 5.33 18.63
C ARG A 462 -11.96 5.67 17.62
N CYS A 463 -10.87 4.90 17.60
CA CYS A 463 -9.72 5.20 16.73
C CYS A 463 -9.65 4.34 15.46
N PHE A 464 -10.49 3.31 15.34
CA PHE A 464 -10.51 2.34 14.23
C PHE A 464 -9.20 1.56 14.02
N GLY A 465 -8.21 1.74 14.90
CA GLY A 465 -6.96 0.98 14.90
C GLY A 465 -7.12 -0.40 15.55
N GLU A 466 -6.26 -1.33 15.14
CA GLU A 466 -6.13 -2.61 15.83
C GLU A 466 -5.65 -2.38 17.27
N CYS A 467 -6.35 -2.99 18.21
CA CYS A 467 -5.97 -3.03 19.60
C CYS A 467 -5.07 -4.23 19.88
N THR A 468 -3.79 -3.97 20.15
CA THR A 468 -2.77 -5.01 20.38
C THR A 468 -2.56 -5.37 21.85
N SER A 469 -3.40 -4.83 22.74
CA SER A 469 -3.33 -5.09 24.18
C SER A 469 -3.41 -6.57 24.50
N HIS A 470 -2.65 -6.99 25.51
CA HIS A 470 -2.62 -8.36 26.00
C HIS A 470 -3.92 -8.77 26.73
N MET A 471 -4.85 -7.83 26.94
CA MET A 471 -6.17 -8.13 27.48
C MET A 471 -7.08 -8.86 26.50
N HIS A 472 -6.82 -8.73 25.19
CA HIS A 472 -7.63 -9.34 24.16
C HIS A 472 -7.12 -10.74 23.78
N PRO A 473 -7.95 -11.79 23.91
CA PRO A 473 -7.56 -13.10 23.39
C PRO A 473 -7.51 -13.05 21.87
N ALA A 474 -6.45 -13.63 21.29
CA ALA A 474 -6.29 -13.70 19.84
C ALA A 474 -7.31 -14.64 19.17
N HIS A 475 -7.82 -15.62 19.93
CA HIS A 475 -8.72 -16.69 19.46
C HIS A 475 -9.78 -17.00 20.52
N ALA A 476 -10.95 -17.49 20.11
CA ALA A 476 -11.81 -18.23 21.03
C ALA A 476 -11.27 -19.63 21.21
N ARG A 477 -11.29 -20.15 22.44
CA ARG A 477 -11.33 -21.61 22.57
C ARG A 477 -12.71 -22.07 22.12
N VAL A 478 -12.74 -23.12 21.31
CA VAL A 478 -13.96 -23.92 21.18
C VAL A 478 -14.13 -24.57 22.54
N MET A 479 -15.10 -24.11 23.34
CA MET A 479 -15.52 -24.92 24.48
C MET A 479 -16.32 -26.08 23.89
N ALA A 480 -15.94 -27.31 24.23
CA ALA A 480 -16.84 -28.42 24.01
C ALA A 480 -18.15 -28.10 24.75
N PRO A 481 -19.33 -28.38 24.17
CA PRO A 481 -20.57 -28.27 24.92
C PRO A 481 -20.40 -29.05 26.22
N GLY A 482 -20.67 -28.40 27.35
CA GLY A 482 -20.65 -29.07 28.64
C GLY A 482 -21.64 -30.21 28.59
N ASP A 483 -21.15 -31.43 28.80
CA ASP A 483 -21.99 -32.61 28.88
C ASP A 483 -22.82 -32.50 30.16
N LEU A 484 -24.11 -32.14 30.03
CA LEU A 484 -25.01 -31.87 31.15
C LEU A 484 -25.20 -33.09 32.06
N GLU A 485 -24.90 -34.31 31.57
CA GLU A 485 -25.02 -35.55 32.32
C GLU A 485 -23.76 -35.89 33.14
N LYS A 486 -22.60 -35.30 32.78
CA LYS A 486 -21.42 -35.33 33.64
C LYS A 486 -21.51 -34.16 34.59
N GLY A 487 -22.03 -34.41 35.79
CA GLY A 487 -22.05 -33.44 36.88
C GLY A 487 -20.70 -32.73 37.04
N GLU A 488 -20.70 -31.52 37.63
CA GLU A 488 -19.54 -30.60 37.76
C GLU A 488 -18.29 -31.19 38.47
N GLU A 489 -18.29 -32.47 38.80
CA GLU A 489 -17.19 -33.20 39.42
C GLU A 489 -16.20 -33.70 38.37
N GLY A 490 -15.29 -32.82 38.02
CA GLY A 490 -14.04 -33.19 37.36
C GLY A 490 -13.61 -32.16 36.35
N ASP A 491 -12.42 -31.58 36.58
CA ASP A 491 -11.67 -30.83 35.59
C ASP A 491 -11.43 -31.70 34.34
N ALA A 492 -12.45 -31.80 33.48
CA ALA A 492 -12.36 -32.56 32.26
C ALA A 492 -11.28 -31.91 31.40
N GLU A 493 -10.16 -32.60 31.24
CA GLU A 493 -9.09 -32.21 30.34
C GLU A 493 -9.71 -31.88 28.98
N ALA A 494 -9.63 -30.61 28.59
CA ALA A 494 -10.21 -30.13 27.35
C ALA A 494 -9.77 -31.03 26.18
N PRO A 495 -10.69 -31.50 25.32
CA PRO A 495 -10.35 -32.42 24.25
C PRO A 495 -9.21 -31.84 23.42
N LYS A 496 -8.14 -32.62 23.25
CA LYS A 496 -6.99 -32.28 22.39
C LYS A 496 -7.48 -32.19 20.94
N THR A 497 -8.03 -31.05 20.54
CA THR A 497 -8.44 -30.81 19.15
C THR A 497 -7.21 -30.82 18.27
N SER A 498 -7.13 -31.77 17.34
CA SER A 498 -6.10 -31.85 16.31
C SER A 498 -6.04 -30.53 15.51
N TRP A 499 -4.89 -29.86 15.56
CA TRP A 499 -4.67 -28.54 14.96
C TRP A 499 -4.80 -28.54 13.43
N LEU A 500 -4.77 -29.71 12.79
CA LEU A 500 -4.82 -29.88 11.34
C LEU A 500 -6.19 -29.55 10.72
N LYS A 501 -7.30 -29.62 11.48
CA LYS A 501 -8.63 -29.25 10.95
C LYS A 501 -8.83 -27.74 10.74
N PHE A 502 -7.90 -26.89 11.21
CA PHE A 502 -8.07 -25.44 11.19
C PHE A 502 -7.63 -24.72 9.89
N PHE A 503 -6.94 -25.42 8.98
CA PHE A 503 -6.43 -24.82 7.73
C PHE A 503 -7.28 -25.08 6.48
N GLN A 504 -8.50 -25.61 6.61
CA GLN A 504 -9.45 -25.62 5.48
C GLN A 504 -9.92 -24.18 5.19
N TRP A 505 -9.22 -23.51 4.28
CA TRP A 505 -9.62 -22.22 3.72
C TRP A 505 -10.67 -22.47 2.64
N ASN A 506 -11.95 -22.20 2.96
CA ASN A 506 -13.02 -21.98 1.98
C ASN A 506 -13.33 -20.48 1.82
#